data_AF-A0AA44WRF3-F1
#
_entry.id   AF-A0AA44WRF3-F1
#
_cell.length_a   1.000
_cell.length_b   1.000
_cell.length_c   1.000
_cell.angle_alpha   90.00
_cell.angle_beta   90.00
_cell.angle_gamma   90.00
#
_symmetry.space_group_name_H-M   'P 1'
#
loop_
_entity.id
_entity.type
_entity.pdbx_description
1 polymer ?
#
loop_
_entity_poly.entity_id
_entity_poly.type
_entity_poly.pdbx_seq_one_letter_code
_entity_poly.pdbx_strand_id
1 'polypeptide(L)'
;MIMDIGLRYKEHIASAATKGLEAAMELKRLRGLTPATARRLFVSTVAPAVDYASSVWRHRCKDRIAAAVNRVQKVGAQAIIGAFATVATAVAEAEADIPSTSERFRRKAAKL
;
A
#
# COMPACT_ATOMS: atom_id res chain seq x y z
N MET A 1 13.07 -19.00 -7.58
CA MET A 1 13.19 -17.75 -6.81
C MET A 1 14.17 -18.00 -5.68
N ILE A 2 15.38 -17.41 -5.74
CA ILE A 2 16.37 -17.59 -4.67
C ILE A 2 15.93 -16.67 -3.54
N MET A 3 15.49 -17.27 -2.42
CA MET A 3 15.15 -16.52 -1.23
C MET A 3 16.45 -15.95 -0.66
N ASP A 4 16.52 -14.63 -0.47
CA ASP A 4 17.73 -13.95 0.00
C ASP A 4 18.08 -14.44 1.42
N ILE A 5 19.20 -15.17 1.52
CA ILE A 5 19.70 -15.82 2.74
C ILE A 5 20.11 -14.78 3.79
N GLY A 6 20.44 -13.54 3.36
CA GLY A 6 20.87 -12.45 4.22
C GLY A 6 19.74 -11.70 4.93
N LEU A 7 18.47 -12.07 4.72
CA LEU A 7 17.31 -11.42 5.36
C LEU A 7 17.33 -9.89 5.21
N ARG A 8 17.65 -9.37 4.00
CA ARG A 8 17.61 -7.93 3.67
C ARG A 8 16.17 -7.39 3.51
N TYR A 9 15.29 -7.72 4.46
CA TYR A 9 13.88 -7.33 4.41
C TYR A 9 13.72 -5.81 4.36
N LYS A 10 14.62 -5.04 4.99
CA LYS A 10 14.57 -3.57 4.98
C LYS A 10 14.69 -2.98 3.57
N GLU A 11 15.66 -3.47 2.78
CA GLU A 11 15.87 -3.05 1.39
C GLU A 11 14.69 -3.46 0.51
N HIS A 12 14.20 -4.68 0.71
CA HIS A 12 13.04 -5.17 -0.03
C HIS A 12 11.80 -4.32 0.24
N ILE A 13 11.55 -3.93 1.49
CA ILE A 13 10.38 -3.11 1.82
C ILE A 13 10.56 -1.68 1.34
N ALA A 14 11.77 -1.12 1.41
CA ALA A 14 12.06 0.18 0.81
C ALA A 14 11.75 0.15 -0.70
N SER A 15 12.21 -0.90 -1.42
CA SER A 15 11.91 -1.09 -2.84
C SER A 15 10.41 -1.25 -3.10
N ALA A 16 9.71 -2.07 -2.31
CA ALA A 16 8.27 -2.28 -2.41
C ALA A 16 7.48 -0.98 -2.14
N ALA A 17 7.89 -0.20 -1.14
CA ALA A 17 7.28 1.08 -0.82
C ALA A 17 7.53 2.12 -1.93
N THR A 18 8.73 2.16 -2.52
CA THR A 18 9.02 3.05 -3.66
C THR A 18 8.16 2.69 -4.87
N LYS A 19 8.10 1.41 -5.26
CA LYS A 19 7.27 0.94 -6.38
C LYS A 19 5.78 1.18 -6.13
N GLY A 20 5.32 0.90 -4.92
CA GLY A 20 3.93 1.17 -4.52
C GLY A 20 3.60 2.67 -4.55
N LEU A 21 4.54 3.52 -4.13
CA LEU A 21 4.35 4.98 -4.17
C LEU A 21 4.27 5.50 -5.60
N GLU A 22 5.15 5.03 -6.48
CA GLU A 22 5.13 5.35 -7.91
C GLU A 22 3.78 4.97 -8.53
N ALA A 23 3.32 3.73 -8.33
CA ALA A 23 2.01 3.29 -8.81
C ALA A 23 0.85 4.15 -8.24
N ALA A 24 0.92 4.54 -6.97
CA ALA A 24 -0.10 5.38 -6.35
C ALA A 24 -0.07 6.83 -6.91
N MET A 25 1.10 7.36 -7.24
CA MET A 25 1.24 8.67 -7.89
C MET A 25 0.71 8.64 -9.32
N GLU A 26 0.97 7.58 -10.08
CA GLU A 26 0.42 7.40 -11.41
C GLU A 26 -1.12 7.31 -11.37
N LEU A 27 -1.68 6.54 -10.43
CA LEU A 27 -3.13 6.51 -10.20
C LEU A 27 -3.68 7.92 -9.90
N LYS A 28 -2.98 8.71 -9.08
CA LYS A 28 -3.38 10.08 -8.73
C LYS A 28 -3.36 11.05 -9.92
N ARG A 29 -2.53 10.78 -10.94
CA ARG A 29 -2.43 11.61 -12.16
C ARG A 29 -3.61 11.40 -13.11
N LEU A 30 -4.27 10.24 -13.05
CA LEU A 30 -5.44 9.94 -13.87
C LEU A 30 -6.61 10.87 -13.52
N ARG A 31 -7.33 11.34 -14.53
CA ARG A 31 -8.48 12.26 -14.41
C ARG A 31 -9.75 11.60 -14.92
N GLY A 32 -10.90 12.01 -14.37
CA GLY A 32 -12.21 11.54 -14.83
C GLY A 32 -12.56 10.09 -14.43
N LEU A 33 -11.80 9.49 -13.53
CA LEU A 33 -12.12 8.16 -13.01
C LEU A 33 -13.25 8.22 -11.99
N THR A 34 -14.16 7.24 -12.03
CA THR A 34 -15.09 7.02 -10.92
C THR A 34 -14.33 6.43 -9.72
N PRO A 35 -14.76 6.70 -8.48
CA PRO A 35 -14.11 6.14 -7.29
C PRO A 35 -14.02 4.61 -7.31
N ALA A 36 -15.04 3.93 -7.86
CA ALA A 36 -15.05 2.48 -7.99
C ALA A 36 -13.94 1.96 -8.93
N THR A 37 -13.74 2.61 -10.08
CA THR A 37 -12.67 2.26 -11.03
C THR A 37 -11.30 2.57 -10.44
N ALA A 38 -11.13 3.73 -9.81
CA ALA A 38 -9.88 4.10 -9.16
C ALA A 38 -9.50 3.11 -8.04
N ARG A 39 -10.48 2.68 -7.22
CA ARG A 39 -10.30 1.64 -6.21
C ARG A 39 -9.90 0.30 -6.82
N ARG A 40 -10.50 -0.09 -7.94
CA ARG A 40 -10.12 -1.31 -8.66
C ARG A 40 -8.67 -1.26 -9.15
N LEU A 41 -8.23 -0.11 -9.69
CA LEU A 41 -6.85 0.11 -10.11
C LEU A 41 -5.87 0.11 -8.92
N PHE A 42 -6.27 0.66 -7.78
CA PHE A 42 -5.47 0.60 -6.56
C PHE A 42 -5.25 -0.85 -6.10
N VAL A 43 -6.32 -1.65 -6.07
CA VAL A 43 -6.26 -3.07 -5.65
C VAL A 43 -5.43 -3.91 -6.62
N SER A 44 -5.40 -3.58 -7.91
CA SER A 44 -4.65 -4.34 -8.91
C SER A 44 -3.18 -3.93 -9.06
N THR A 45 -2.82 -2.66 -8.78
CA THR A 45 -1.46 -2.15 -9.03
C THR A 45 -0.70 -1.83 -7.75
N VAL A 46 -1.28 -1.01 -6.87
CA VAL A 46 -0.62 -0.49 -5.67
C VAL A 46 -0.57 -1.52 -4.56
N ALA A 47 -1.70 -2.18 -4.26
CA ALA A 47 -1.79 -3.14 -3.17
C ALA A 47 -0.82 -4.33 -3.39
N PRO A 48 -0.74 -4.98 -4.56
CA PRO A 48 0.16 -6.12 -4.74
C PRO A 48 1.64 -5.76 -4.63
N ALA A 49 2.04 -4.55 -5.06
CA ALA A 49 3.42 -4.08 -4.97
C ALA A 49 3.94 -4.03 -3.53
N VAL A 50 3.07 -3.70 -2.57
CA VAL A 50 3.40 -3.62 -1.14
C VAL A 50 3.07 -4.91 -0.41
N ASP A 51 1.95 -5.54 -0.76
CA ASP A 51 1.42 -6.70 -0.07
C ASP A 51 2.18 -7.99 -0.44
N TYR A 52 2.90 -8.07 -1.57
CA TYR A 52 3.56 -9.29 -2.07
C TYR A 52 4.37 -10.02 -0.98
N ALA A 53 5.32 -9.35 -0.33
CA ALA A 53 6.19 -9.93 0.67
C ALA A 53 5.77 -9.64 2.13
N SER A 54 4.57 -9.10 2.35
CA SER A 54 4.17 -8.58 3.67
C SER A 54 4.18 -9.61 4.79
N SER A 55 3.90 -10.87 4.50
CA SER A 55 3.97 -11.97 5.46
C SER A 55 5.38 -12.19 6.02
N VAL A 56 6.41 -11.98 5.20
CA VAL A 56 7.82 -12.25 5.56
C VAL A 56 8.37 -11.15 6.44
N TRP A 57 8.01 -9.88 6.24
CA TRP A 57 8.64 -8.77 6.97
C TRP A 57 7.78 -8.15 8.08
N ARG A 58 6.46 -8.34 8.07
CA ARG A 58 5.55 -7.71 9.04
C ARG A 58 5.89 -8.06 10.48
N HIS A 59 6.32 -9.29 10.74
CA HIS A 59 6.66 -9.73 12.10
C HIS A 59 7.99 -9.14 12.62
N ARG A 60 8.83 -8.56 11.74
CA ARG A 60 10.12 -7.96 12.10
C ARG A 60 10.13 -6.42 12.05
N CYS A 61 9.20 -5.79 11.33
CA CYS A 61 9.19 -4.34 11.18
C CYS A 61 8.56 -3.62 12.36
N LYS A 62 9.38 -2.85 13.09
CA LYS A 62 8.95 -1.88 14.09
C LYS A 62 9.04 -0.47 13.48
N ASP A 63 7.88 0.11 13.20
CA ASP A 63 7.59 1.54 12.99
C ASP A 63 8.10 2.26 11.73
N ARG A 64 9.42 2.46 11.53
CA ARG A 64 9.89 3.34 10.42
C ARG A 64 9.52 2.81 9.03
N ILE A 65 9.55 1.49 8.88
CA ILE A 65 9.21 0.82 7.62
C ILE A 65 7.68 0.79 7.43
N ALA A 66 6.92 0.70 8.53
CA ALA A 66 5.47 0.84 8.48
C ALA A 66 5.05 2.25 8.03
N ALA A 67 5.83 3.29 8.37
CA ALA A 67 5.55 4.66 7.93
C ALA A 67 5.62 4.82 6.39
N ALA A 68 6.59 4.18 5.73
CA ALA A 68 6.70 4.23 4.27
C ALA A 68 5.48 3.56 3.59
N VAL A 69 5.06 2.41 4.10
CA VAL A 69 3.85 1.71 3.65
C VAL A 69 2.58 2.54 3.88
N ASN A 70 2.47 3.18 5.04
CA ASN A 70 1.33 4.05 5.35
C ASN A 70 1.29 5.28 4.43
N ARG A 71 2.44 5.76 3.96
CA ARG A 71 2.50 6.84 2.95
C ARG A 71 1.93 6.39 1.61
N VAL A 72 2.31 5.19 1.13
CA VAL A 72 1.74 4.61 -0.10
C VAL A 72 0.23 4.50 0.01
N GLN A 73 -0.25 3.96 1.13
CA GLN A 73 -1.67 3.81 1.42
C GLN A 73 -2.41 5.14 1.41
N LYS A 74 -1.88 6.16 2.09
CA LYS A 74 -2.48 7.49 2.13
C LYS A 74 -2.59 8.11 0.73
N VAL A 75 -1.53 8.03 -0.07
CA VAL A 75 -1.54 8.57 -1.45
C VAL A 75 -2.54 7.81 -2.32
N GLY A 76 -2.59 6.47 -2.22
CA GLY A 76 -3.54 5.66 -2.95
C GLY A 76 -4.99 5.94 -2.57
N ALA A 77 -5.29 6.05 -1.26
CA ALA A 77 -6.61 6.41 -0.78
C ALA A 77 -7.03 7.80 -1.31
N GLN A 78 -6.14 8.80 -1.21
CA GLN A 78 -6.38 10.14 -1.75
C GLN A 78 -6.61 10.15 -3.27
N ALA A 79 -5.92 9.28 -4.02
CA ALA A 79 -6.12 9.13 -5.45
C ALA A 79 -7.51 8.58 -5.81
N ILE A 80 -8.09 7.73 -4.96
CA ILE A 80 -9.42 7.14 -5.17
C ILE A 80 -10.53 8.17 -4.95
N ILE A 81 -10.46 8.91 -3.84
CA ILE A 81 -11.53 9.85 -3.44
C ILE A 81 -11.31 11.27 -3.99
N GLY A 82 -10.13 11.57 -4.54
CA GLY A 82 -9.78 12.91 -5.01
C GLY A 82 -9.61 13.95 -3.89
N ALA A 83 -9.26 13.52 -2.68
CA ALA A 83 -9.24 14.39 -1.50
C ALA A 83 -7.94 15.17 -1.29
N PHE A 84 -7.99 16.12 -0.35
CA PHE A 84 -6.87 16.97 0.03
C PHE A 84 -5.71 16.17 0.67
N ALA A 85 -4.50 16.71 0.50
CA ALA A 85 -3.27 16.11 1.02
C ALA A 85 -3.25 15.94 2.55
N THR A 86 -4.00 16.78 3.27
CA THR A 86 -4.06 16.85 4.75
C THR A 86 -5.05 15.87 5.37
N VAL A 87 -5.89 15.20 4.58
CA VAL A 87 -6.88 14.23 5.12
C VAL A 87 -6.17 13.12 5.92
N ALA A 88 -6.76 12.78 7.06
CA ALA A 88 -6.30 11.71 7.92
C ALA A 88 -6.41 10.37 7.19
N THR A 89 -5.38 9.52 7.28
CA THR A 89 -5.33 8.24 6.54
C THR A 89 -6.55 7.37 6.82
N ALA A 90 -6.97 7.23 8.07
CA ALA A 90 -8.12 6.40 8.43
C ALA A 90 -9.42 6.88 7.78
N VAL A 91 -9.62 8.20 7.67
CA VAL A 91 -10.79 8.79 6.99
C VAL A 91 -10.69 8.53 5.49
N ALA A 92 -9.52 8.76 4.89
CA ALA A 92 -9.30 8.50 3.47
C ALA A 92 -9.53 7.02 3.12
N GLU A 93 -9.12 6.09 3.97
CA GLU A 93 -9.35 4.65 3.79
C GLU A 93 -10.83 4.28 3.85
N ALA A 94 -11.57 4.85 4.82
CA ALA A 94 -13.00 4.62 4.98
C ALA A 94 -13.80 5.14 3.78
N GLU A 95 -13.55 6.39 3.37
CA GLU A 95 -14.19 7.02 2.21
C GLU A 95 -13.79 6.33 0.90
N ALA A 96 -12.55 5.87 0.82
CA ALA A 96 -12.07 5.10 -0.32
C ALA A 96 -12.54 3.64 -0.29
N ASP A 97 -13.34 3.20 0.68
CA ASP A 97 -13.82 1.80 0.81
C ASP A 97 -12.68 0.78 0.61
N ILE A 98 -11.53 1.03 1.26
CA ILE A 98 -10.38 0.13 1.24
C ILE A 98 -9.99 -0.31 2.65
N PRO A 99 -9.62 -1.59 2.85
CA PRO A 99 -9.11 -2.05 4.14
C PRO A 99 -7.74 -1.43 4.43
N SER A 100 -7.46 -1.20 5.71
CA SER A 100 -6.15 -0.71 6.15
C SER A 100 -5.01 -1.64 5.75
N THR A 101 -3.79 -1.10 5.61
CA THR A 101 -2.57 -1.90 5.32
C THR A 101 -2.41 -3.05 6.30
N SER A 102 -2.59 -2.78 7.59
CA SER A 102 -2.51 -3.78 8.66
C SER A 102 -3.54 -4.90 8.51
N GLU A 103 -4.76 -4.56 8.12
CA GLU A 103 -5.83 -5.53 7.86
C GLU A 103 -5.48 -6.42 6.66
N ARG A 104 -5.06 -5.83 5.54
CA ARG A 104 -4.66 -6.58 4.33
C ARG A 104 -3.54 -7.55 4.62
N PHE A 105 -2.51 -7.10 5.33
CA PHE A 105 -1.38 -7.95 5.67
C PHE A 105 -1.77 -9.07 6.65
N ARG A 106 -2.65 -8.81 7.61
CA ARG A 106 -3.15 -9.85 8.53
C ARG A 106 -3.93 -10.91 7.76
N ARG A 107 -4.84 -10.51 6.87
CA ARG A 107 -5.61 -11.43 6.01
C ARG A 107 -4.69 -12.28 5.14
N LYS A 108 -3.62 -11.70 4.61
CA LYS A 108 -2.65 -12.42 3.79
C LYS A 108 -1.81 -13.40 4.61
N ALA A 109 -1.37 -13.01 5.79
CA ALA A 109 -0.64 -13.89 6.69
C ALA A 109 -1.48 -15.09 7.17
N ALA A 110 -2.81 -14.90 7.33
CA ALA A 110 -3.72 -15.99 7.71
C ALA A 110 -4.01 -17.00 6.59
N LYS A 111 -3.62 -16.72 5.33
CA LYS A 111 -3.78 -17.62 4.17
C LYS A 111 -2.55 -18.48 3.89
N LEU A 112 -1.46 -18.27 4.63
CA LEU A 112 -0.22 -19.04 4.57
C LEU A 112 -0.21 -20.06 5.70
#